data_AF-A0A858ATM2-F1
#
_entry.id   AF-A0A858ATM2-F1
#
_cell.length_a   1.000
_cell.length_b   1.000
_cell.length_c   1.000
_cell.angle_alpha   90.00
_cell.angle_beta   90.00
_cell.angle_gamma   90.00
#
_symmetry.space_group_name_H-M   'P 1'
#
loop_
_entity.id
_entity.type
_entity.pdbx_description
1 polymer ?
#
loop_
_entity_poly.entity_id
_entity_poly.type
_entity_poly.pdbx_seq_one_letter_code
_entity_poly.pdbx_strand_id
1 'polypeptide(L)'
;MKKILNLLSAVSLTATASASVVACGEPNDNGGGEKPPKDDLHKLNEVFVDNTIEEIKVSYYPNSSSDGWIHSIYRLSIIEILDNNYNNRDSKISKVIGMQYMSNSLQELSTLYSENKKNENFNNLSKLSEGLEDGENIKENFEFKIDIIHADLLEANNNSDESKQIVERMEEGYITVLIKSLIITQK
;
A
#
# COMPACT_ATOMS: atom_id res chain seq x y z
N MET A 1 73.95 17.27 9.34
CA MET A 1 74.61 16.32 8.41
C MET A 1 73.69 16.08 7.23
N LYS A 2 74.18 16.33 6.01
CA LYS A 2 73.50 16.05 4.73
C LYS A 2 73.65 14.57 4.37
N LYS A 3 72.60 13.95 3.82
CA LYS A 3 72.56 12.78 2.89
C LYS A 3 71.08 12.47 2.58
N ILE A 4 70.55 13.00 1.47
CA ILE A 4 70.34 12.33 0.16
C ILE A 4 69.21 11.28 0.18
N LEU A 5 68.04 11.75 -0.30
CA LEU A 5 67.09 11.16 -1.25
C LEU A 5 67.11 9.64 -1.54
N ASN A 6 65.95 9.01 -1.36
CA ASN A 6 65.34 7.99 -2.24
C ASN A 6 63.81 8.09 -2.05
N LEU A 7 63.09 8.74 -2.97
CA LEU A 7 62.38 8.15 -4.12
C LEU A 7 61.28 7.13 -3.78
N LEU A 8 60.03 7.61 -3.98
CA LEU A 8 58.91 6.97 -4.69
C LEU A 8 58.60 5.50 -4.40
N SER A 9 57.43 5.27 -3.79
CA SER A 9 56.43 4.21 -4.04
C SER A 9 55.73 3.88 -2.71
N ALA A 10 54.41 3.74 -2.56
CA ALA A 10 53.29 3.81 -3.47
C ALA A 10 52.10 4.32 -2.64
N VAL A 11 51.31 5.22 -3.20
CA VAL A 11 49.96 5.51 -2.72
C VAL A 11 49.14 4.26 -3.01
N SER A 12 48.81 3.47 -2.00
CA SER A 12 47.77 2.46 -2.12
C SER A 12 46.41 3.15 -2.16
N LEU A 13 46.12 3.76 -3.30
CA LEU A 13 44.76 3.90 -3.80
C LEU A 13 44.26 2.47 -4.05
N THR A 14 43.57 1.87 -3.09
CA THR A 14 42.67 0.76 -3.40
C THR A 14 41.55 1.32 -4.25
N ALA A 15 41.77 1.27 -5.56
CA ALA A 15 40.77 1.50 -6.58
C ALA A 15 39.58 0.57 -6.29
N THR A 16 38.40 1.17 -6.25
CA THR A 16 37.13 0.51 -6.51
C THR A 16 37.26 -0.27 -7.80
N ALA A 17 37.37 -1.60 -7.70
CA ALA A 17 37.18 -2.46 -8.86
C ALA A 17 35.69 -2.43 -9.19
N SER A 18 35.30 -1.47 -10.03
CA SER A 18 34.15 -1.65 -10.91
C SER A 18 34.47 -2.84 -11.79
N ALA A 19 33.94 -4.01 -11.45
CA ALA A 19 33.90 -5.12 -12.38
C ALA A 19 32.91 -4.76 -13.49
N SER A 20 33.38 -4.02 -14.49
CA SER A 20 32.76 -3.99 -15.80
C SER A 20 33.02 -5.36 -16.42
N VAL A 21 32.05 -6.26 -16.34
CA VAL A 21 32.07 -7.48 -17.13
C VAL A 21 31.80 -7.05 -18.57
N VAL A 22 32.88 -6.88 -19.33
CA VAL A 22 32.81 -6.79 -20.79
C VAL A 22 32.55 -8.20 -21.29
N ALA A 23 31.28 -8.51 -21.56
CA ALA A 23 30.94 -9.65 -22.38
C ALA A 23 31.14 -9.25 -23.85
N CYS A 24 32.27 -9.65 -24.43
CA CYS A 24 32.36 -9.81 -25.87
C CYS A 24 31.48 -11.01 -26.24
N GLY A 25 30.21 -10.76 -26.57
CA GLY A 25 29.30 -11.74 -27.15
C GLY A 25 29.01 -11.39 -28.61
N GLU A 26 29.06 -12.39 -29.48
CA GLU A 26 28.69 -12.31 -30.90
C GLU A 26 27.23 -11.83 -31.10
N PRO A 27 26.82 -11.39 -32.31
CA PRO A 27 25.59 -10.62 -32.51
C PRO A 27 24.24 -11.33 -32.28
N ASN A 28 24.22 -12.53 -31.67
CA ASN A 28 23.00 -13.34 -31.50
C ASN A 28 22.91 -14.07 -30.14
N ASP A 29 23.65 -13.64 -29.14
CA ASP A 29 23.54 -14.26 -27.81
C ASP A 29 22.36 -13.64 -27.04
N ASN A 30 21.29 -14.41 -26.88
CA ASN A 30 20.14 -14.10 -26.01
C ASN A 30 20.60 -14.17 -24.55
N GLY A 31 21.37 -13.16 -24.15
CA GLY A 31 21.90 -12.99 -22.81
C GLY A 31 20.79 -12.95 -21.77
N GLY A 32 20.42 -14.15 -21.29
CA GLY A 32 19.70 -14.37 -20.05
C GLY A 32 20.61 -14.03 -18.88
N GLY A 33 20.96 -12.75 -18.74
CA GLY A 33 21.41 -12.24 -17.47
C GLY A 33 20.26 -12.44 -16.48
N GLU A 34 20.55 -13.02 -15.32
CA GLU A 34 19.63 -12.97 -14.19
C GLU A 34 19.18 -11.53 -14.03
N LYS A 35 17.86 -11.29 -14.07
CA LYS A 35 17.31 -9.98 -13.71
C LYS A 35 17.94 -9.59 -12.37
N PRO A 36 18.47 -8.36 -12.21
CA PRO A 36 18.96 -7.92 -10.91
C PRO A 36 17.90 -8.20 -9.84
N PRO A 37 18.28 -8.54 -8.60
CA PRO A 37 17.33 -8.78 -7.53
C PRO A 37 16.33 -7.62 -7.49
N LYS A 38 15.03 -7.93 -7.34
CA LYS A 38 13.99 -6.91 -7.19
C LYS A 38 14.18 -6.23 -5.83
N ASP A 39 15.08 -5.25 -5.78
CA ASP A 39 15.36 -4.41 -4.60
C ASP A 39 14.16 -3.50 -4.22
N ASP A 40 13.04 -3.60 -4.93
CA ASP A 40 11.88 -2.72 -4.84
C ASP A 40 10.68 -3.34 -4.09
N LEU A 41 10.83 -4.49 -3.44
CA LEU A 41 9.74 -5.04 -2.61
C LEU A 41 9.67 -4.26 -1.28
N HIS A 42 8.61 -3.49 -1.09
CA HIS A 42 8.39 -2.67 0.09
C HIS A 42 7.44 -3.34 1.09
N LYS A 43 7.76 -3.23 2.38
CA LYS A 43 6.89 -3.74 3.44
C LYS A 43 5.66 -2.85 3.59
N LEU A 44 4.54 -3.42 4.02
CA LEU A 44 3.31 -2.65 4.25
C LEU A 44 3.51 -1.46 5.21
N ASN A 45 4.32 -1.63 6.26
CA ASN A 45 4.61 -0.55 7.21
C ASN A 45 5.60 0.51 6.70
N GLU A 46 6.27 0.27 5.57
CA GLU A 46 7.06 1.29 4.85
C GLU A 46 6.20 2.03 3.82
N VAL A 47 5.18 1.37 3.29
CA VAL A 47 4.24 1.95 2.32
C VAL A 47 3.17 2.77 3.04
N PHE A 48 2.62 2.25 4.12
CA PHE A 48 1.57 2.87 4.92
C PHE A 48 2.11 3.19 6.32
N VAL A 49 2.80 4.34 6.40
CA VAL A 49 3.45 4.85 7.62
C VAL A 49 2.48 5.63 8.50
N ASP A 50 1.45 6.24 7.91
CA ASP A 50 0.38 6.93 8.62
C ASP A 50 -0.95 6.20 8.38
N ASN A 51 -1.43 5.52 9.43
CA ASN A 51 -2.65 4.73 9.40
C ASN A 51 -3.75 5.33 10.29
N THR A 52 -3.71 6.64 10.52
CA THR A 52 -4.70 7.34 11.35
C THR A 52 -5.63 8.17 10.49
N ILE A 53 -6.94 8.05 10.72
CA ILE A 53 -7.96 8.90 10.13
C ILE A 53 -8.64 9.66 11.27
N GLU A 54 -8.70 10.99 11.16
CA GLU A 54 -9.34 11.81 12.20
C GLU A 54 -10.83 11.57 12.27
N GLU A 55 -11.51 11.52 11.13
CA GLU A 55 -12.96 11.41 11.08
C GLU A 55 -13.45 10.73 9.80
N ILE A 56 -14.44 9.84 9.92
CA ILE A 56 -15.26 9.37 8.81
C ILE A 56 -16.73 9.64 9.13
N LYS A 57 -17.44 10.24 8.19
CA LYS A 57 -18.88 10.53 8.29
C LYS A 57 -19.66 9.80 7.20
N VAL A 58 -20.70 9.07 7.60
CA VAL A 58 -21.60 8.36 6.67
C VAL A 58 -23.06 8.48 7.08
N SER A 59 -23.98 8.36 6.12
CA SER A 59 -25.41 8.26 6.38
C SER A 59 -25.86 6.81 6.27
N TYR A 60 -26.64 6.34 7.25
CA TYR A 60 -27.26 5.01 7.27
C TYR A 60 -28.78 5.14 7.14
N TYR A 61 -29.37 4.33 6.27
CA TYR A 61 -30.81 4.26 6.05
C TYR A 61 -31.28 2.83 6.38
N PRO A 62 -31.90 2.60 7.56
CA PRO A 62 -32.18 1.26 8.09
C PRO A 62 -33.17 0.48 7.24
N ASN A 63 -34.05 1.17 6.51
CA ASN A 63 -35.03 0.53 5.62
C ASN A 63 -34.54 0.36 4.18
N SER A 64 -33.29 0.75 3.89
CA SER A 64 -32.68 0.46 2.59
C SER A 64 -32.08 -0.94 2.61
N SER A 65 -32.32 -1.72 1.56
CA SER A 65 -31.65 -3.02 1.36
C SER A 65 -30.15 -2.89 1.02
N SER A 66 -29.61 -1.67 1.05
CA SER A 66 -28.28 -1.35 0.55
C SER A 66 -27.30 -1.19 1.72
N ASP A 67 -26.26 -2.03 1.74
CA ASP A 67 -25.07 -1.85 2.58
C ASP A 67 -24.18 -0.68 2.07
N GLY A 68 -24.76 0.32 1.41
CA GLY A 68 -24.03 1.42 0.75
C GLY A 68 -23.26 2.31 1.73
N TRP A 69 -23.70 2.41 2.99
CA TRP A 69 -22.97 3.11 4.04
C TRP A 69 -21.67 2.37 4.41
N ILE A 70 -21.68 1.03 4.43
CA ILE A 70 -20.49 0.20 4.63
C ILE A 70 -19.50 0.44 3.50
N HIS A 71 -19.97 0.38 2.24
CA HIS A 71 -19.14 0.66 1.06
C HIS A 71 -18.51 2.07 1.13
N SER A 72 -19.27 3.04 1.64
CA SER A 72 -18.78 4.41 1.84
C SER A 72 -17.64 4.47 2.87
N ILE A 73 -17.71 3.72 3.97
CA ILE A 73 -16.62 3.62 4.95
C ILE A 73 -15.36 3.04 4.31
N TYR A 74 -15.47 1.95 3.55
CA TYR A 74 -14.31 1.38 2.83
C TYR A 74 -13.66 2.41 1.92
N ARG A 75 -14.48 3.05 1.07
CA ARG A 75 -14.00 4.01 0.08
C ARG A 75 -13.34 5.23 0.73
N LEU A 76 -13.98 5.82 1.74
CA LEU A 76 -13.43 6.97 2.47
C LEU A 76 -12.14 6.58 3.21
N SER A 77 -12.10 5.40 3.83
CA SER A 77 -10.90 4.92 4.52
C SER A 77 -9.71 4.81 3.58
N ILE A 78 -9.92 4.28 2.37
CA ILE A 78 -8.85 4.20 1.36
C ILE A 78 -8.39 5.59 0.93
N ILE A 79 -9.33 6.49 0.60
CA ILE A 79 -8.97 7.84 0.14
C ILE A 79 -8.08 8.53 1.17
N GLU A 80 -8.52 8.56 2.43
CA GLU A 80 -7.78 9.24 3.51
C GLU A 80 -6.42 8.57 3.77
N ILE A 81 -6.34 7.24 3.79
CA ILE A 81 -5.05 6.54 3.97
C ILE A 81 -4.10 6.83 2.82
N LEU A 82 -4.59 6.85 1.58
CA LEU A 82 -3.75 7.18 0.44
C LEU A 82 -3.29 8.64 0.49
N ASP A 83 -4.18 9.58 0.80
CA ASP A 83 -3.82 11.00 0.94
C ASP A 83 -2.76 11.21 2.03
N ASN A 84 -2.93 10.58 3.19
CA ASN A 84 -1.96 10.66 4.28
C ASN A 84 -0.60 10.14 3.85
N ASN A 85 -0.54 9.02 3.14
CA ASN A 85 0.73 8.38 2.79
C ASN A 85 1.40 8.98 1.55
N TYR A 86 0.66 9.40 0.52
CA TYR A 86 1.26 10.05 -0.65
C TYR A 86 1.81 11.45 -0.33
N ASN A 87 1.24 12.13 0.66
CA ASN A 87 1.75 13.41 1.15
C ASN A 87 2.86 13.25 2.21
N ASN A 88 3.10 12.03 2.69
CA ASN A 88 4.13 11.74 3.70
C ASN A 88 5.46 11.35 3.03
N ARG A 89 6.54 12.05 3.39
CA ARG A 89 7.89 11.83 2.83
C ARG A 89 8.55 10.53 3.28
N ASP A 90 8.13 10.00 4.42
CA ASP A 90 8.64 8.74 4.97
C ASP A 90 7.95 7.53 4.34
N SER A 91 6.83 7.74 3.65
CA SER A 91 6.11 6.70 2.94
C SER A 91 6.80 6.32 1.63
N LYS A 92 6.88 5.01 1.37
CA LYS A 92 7.31 4.45 0.08
C LYS A 92 6.16 4.26 -0.92
N ILE A 93 4.94 4.73 -0.65
CA ILE A 93 3.78 4.45 -1.50
C ILE A 93 3.95 4.90 -2.96
N SER A 94 4.60 6.05 -3.16
CA SER A 94 4.94 6.55 -4.49
C SER A 94 6.00 5.74 -5.24
N LYS A 95 6.73 4.85 -4.54
CA LYS A 95 7.68 3.89 -5.13
C LYS A 95 6.99 2.62 -5.62
N VAL A 96 5.86 2.27 -5.02
CA VAL A 96 5.04 1.14 -5.46
C VAL A 96 4.42 1.48 -6.82
N ILE A 97 3.54 2.48 -6.86
CA ILE A 97 2.83 2.91 -8.06
C ILE A 97 2.34 4.36 -7.92
N GLY A 98 1.79 4.95 -8.98
CA GLY A 98 1.14 6.26 -8.92
C GLY A 98 -0.19 6.23 -8.16
N MET A 99 -0.51 7.34 -7.47
CA MET A 99 -1.68 7.48 -6.60
C MET A 99 -3.01 7.06 -7.24
N GLN A 100 -3.26 7.51 -8.47
CA GLN A 100 -4.50 7.17 -9.16
C GLN A 100 -4.67 5.66 -9.35
N TYR A 101 -3.59 4.97 -9.70
CA TYR A 101 -3.61 3.53 -9.94
C TYR A 101 -3.74 2.74 -8.63
N MET A 102 -3.02 3.16 -7.58
CA MET A 102 -3.21 2.57 -6.24
C MET A 102 -4.65 2.75 -5.76
N SER A 103 -5.19 3.96 -5.91
CA SER A 103 -6.57 4.30 -5.51
C SER A 103 -7.59 3.44 -6.25
N ASN A 104 -7.45 3.30 -7.57
CA ASN A 104 -8.32 2.44 -8.34
C ASN A 104 -8.21 0.99 -7.86
N SER A 105 -6.99 0.45 -7.71
CA SER A 105 -6.81 -0.96 -7.37
C SER A 105 -7.30 -1.32 -5.97
N LEU A 106 -7.12 -0.45 -4.98
CA LEU A 106 -7.65 -0.66 -3.64
C LEU A 106 -9.17 -0.44 -3.56
N GLN A 107 -9.74 0.45 -4.39
CA GLN A 107 -11.19 0.62 -4.50
C GLN A 107 -11.85 -0.63 -5.09
N GLU A 108 -11.30 -1.21 -6.15
CA GLU A 108 -11.81 -2.47 -6.71
C GLU A 108 -11.73 -3.61 -5.68
N LEU A 109 -10.61 -3.71 -4.95
CA LEU A 109 -10.46 -4.68 -3.88
C LEU A 109 -11.51 -4.50 -2.77
N SER A 110 -11.83 -3.25 -2.43
CA SER A 110 -12.88 -2.97 -1.46
C SER A 110 -14.26 -3.36 -1.94
N THR A 111 -14.57 -3.10 -3.22
CA THR A 111 -15.81 -3.56 -3.85
C THR A 111 -15.91 -5.09 -3.77
N LEU A 112 -14.83 -5.81 -4.12
CA LEU A 112 -14.80 -7.27 -4.03
C LEU A 112 -15.14 -7.74 -2.61
N TYR A 113 -14.55 -7.14 -1.58
CA TYR A 113 -14.81 -7.54 -0.20
C TYR A 113 -16.20 -7.16 0.31
N SER A 114 -16.70 -5.98 -0.07
CA SER A 114 -18.00 -5.50 0.38
C SER A 114 -19.16 -6.26 -0.28
N GLU A 115 -18.99 -6.67 -1.54
CA GLU A 115 -19.96 -7.50 -2.26
C GLU A 115 -19.95 -8.95 -1.78
N ASN A 116 -18.77 -9.51 -1.48
CA ASN A 116 -18.65 -10.88 -1.02
C ASN A 116 -18.99 -11.06 0.47
N LYS A 117 -19.17 -9.97 1.24
CA LYS A 117 -19.60 -9.95 2.65
C LYS A 117 -18.82 -10.89 3.57
N LYS A 118 -17.54 -11.11 3.29
CA LYS A 118 -16.73 -12.18 3.90
C LYS A 118 -15.50 -11.71 4.67
N ASN A 119 -15.26 -10.40 4.77
CA ASN A 119 -14.14 -9.88 5.56
C ASN A 119 -14.59 -9.34 6.92
N GLU A 120 -13.60 -9.13 7.79
CA GLU A 120 -13.80 -8.77 9.19
C GLU A 120 -14.53 -7.42 9.35
N ASN A 121 -14.19 -6.39 8.57
CA ASN A 121 -14.87 -5.11 8.76
C ASN A 121 -16.32 -5.15 8.31
N PHE A 122 -16.68 -5.91 7.28
CA PHE A 122 -18.10 -6.08 6.93
C PHE A 122 -18.89 -6.61 8.13
N ASN A 123 -18.41 -7.68 8.76
CA ASN A 123 -19.06 -8.25 9.94
C ASN A 123 -19.13 -7.26 11.12
N ASN A 124 -18.06 -6.50 11.36
CA ASN A 124 -18.03 -5.52 12.44
C ASN A 124 -19.00 -4.37 12.18
N LEU A 125 -19.03 -3.83 10.95
CA LEU A 125 -19.92 -2.74 10.55
C LEU A 125 -21.39 -3.19 10.50
N SER A 126 -21.68 -4.41 10.02
CA SER A 126 -23.04 -4.96 10.07
C SER A 126 -23.55 -5.10 11.51
N LYS A 127 -22.73 -5.59 12.44
CA LYS A 127 -23.12 -5.66 13.85
C LYS A 127 -23.36 -4.28 14.47
N LEU A 128 -22.62 -3.25 14.05
CA LEU A 128 -22.88 -1.89 14.52
C LEU A 128 -24.28 -1.42 14.14
N SER A 129 -24.80 -1.82 12.98
CA SER A 129 -26.14 -1.40 12.54
C SER A 129 -27.28 -1.85 13.45
N GLU A 130 -27.11 -2.94 14.22
CA GLU A 130 -28.13 -3.46 15.14
C GLU A 130 -28.33 -2.55 16.38
N GLY A 131 -27.39 -1.65 16.67
CA GLY A 131 -27.40 -0.80 17.85
C GLY A 131 -27.44 0.70 17.57
N LEU A 132 -27.71 1.12 16.33
CA LEU A 132 -27.78 2.53 15.98
C LEU A 132 -29.11 3.15 16.42
N GLU A 133 -29.03 4.32 17.05
CA GLU A 133 -30.17 5.16 17.40
C GLU A 133 -30.47 6.17 16.28
N ASP A 134 -31.70 6.69 16.23
CA ASP A 134 -32.06 7.75 15.29
C ASP A 134 -31.18 9.00 15.53
N GLY A 135 -30.57 9.54 14.47
CA GLY A 135 -29.66 10.67 14.56
C GLY A 135 -28.17 10.27 14.50
N GLU A 136 -27.31 11.04 15.17
CA GLU A 136 -25.85 10.85 15.11
C GLU A 136 -25.39 9.79 16.13
N ASN A 137 -24.72 8.77 15.62
CA ASN A 137 -24.06 7.74 16.40
C ASN A 137 -22.55 7.90 16.22
N ILE A 138 -21.81 8.10 17.32
CA ILE A 138 -20.37 8.33 17.29
C ILE A 138 -19.65 7.12 17.87
N LYS A 139 -18.74 6.55 17.09
CA LYS A 139 -17.84 5.49 17.52
C LYS A 139 -16.41 6.00 17.53
N GLU A 140 -15.84 6.12 18.71
CA GLU A 140 -14.45 6.53 18.89
C GLU A 140 -13.48 5.36 18.70
N ASN A 141 -12.30 5.67 18.15
CA ASN A 141 -11.17 4.74 17.99
C ASN A 141 -11.57 3.42 17.32
N PHE A 142 -12.28 3.52 16.20
CA PHE A 142 -12.71 2.36 15.44
C PHE A 142 -11.54 1.81 14.61
N GLU A 143 -11.20 0.55 14.83
CA GLU A 143 -10.18 -0.16 14.05
C GLU A 143 -10.80 -0.70 12.76
N PHE A 144 -10.20 -0.33 11.64
CA PHE A 144 -10.60 -0.77 10.31
C PHE A 144 -9.42 -1.42 9.61
N LYS A 145 -9.59 -2.66 9.17
CA LYS A 145 -8.51 -3.48 8.61
C LYS A 145 -8.53 -3.45 7.09
N ILE A 146 -7.45 -3.02 6.45
CA ILE A 146 -7.33 -3.12 4.98
C ILE A 146 -6.47 -4.33 4.66
N ASP A 147 -7.11 -5.42 4.25
CA ASP A 147 -6.45 -6.66 3.82
C ASP A 147 -5.94 -6.50 2.38
N ILE A 148 -4.62 -6.52 2.20
CA ILE A 148 -3.94 -6.42 0.92
C ILE A 148 -3.39 -7.80 0.59
N ILE A 149 -4.28 -8.66 0.09
CA ILE A 149 -3.96 -10.04 -0.30
C ILE A 149 -3.70 -10.03 -1.80
N HIS A 150 -2.55 -10.55 -2.25
CA HIS A 150 -2.15 -10.44 -3.65
C HIS A 150 -3.12 -11.13 -4.60
N ALA A 151 -3.62 -12.32 -4.23
CA ALA A 151 -4.59 -13.05 -5.03
C ALA A 151 -5.89 -12.24 -5.23
N ASP A 152 -6.44 -11.70 -4.14
CA ASP A 152 -7.69 -10.94 -4.16
C ASP A 152 -7.52 -9.60 -4.89
N LEU A 153 -6.36 -8.94 -4.72
CA LEU A 153 -6.03 -7.72 -5.44
C LEU A 153 -6.00 -7.96 -6.96
N LEU A 154 -5.37 -9.06 -7.40
CA LEU A 154 -5.32 -9.44 -8.81
C LEU A 154 -6.72 -9.83 -9.33
N GLU A 155 -7.51 -10.57 -8.56
CA GLU A 155 -8.88 -10.94 -8.91
C GLU A 155 -9.76 -9.70 -9.09
N ALA A 156 -9.81 -8.83 -8.08
CA ALA A 156 -10.60 -7.60 -8.10
C ALA A 156 -10.26 -6.70 -9.29
N ASN A 157 -9.00 -6.70 -9.70
CA ASN A 157 -8.49 -5.87 -10.79
C ASN A 157 -8.40 -6.59 -12.14
N ASN A 158 -8.98 -7.78 -12.29
CA ASN A 158 -8.92 -8.59 -13.51
C ASN A 158 -7.48 -8.77 -14.04
N ASN A 159 -6.51 -8.93 -13.14
CA ASN A 159 -5.09 -9.08 -13.45
C ASN A 159 -4.51 -7.92 -14.29
N SER A 160 -4.97 -6.68 -14.04
CA SER A 160 -4.43 -5.48 -14.66
C SER A 160 -2.92 -5.34 -14.45
N ASP A 161 -2.24 -4.58 -15.32
CA ASP A 161 -0.80 -4.36 -15.19
C ASP A 161 -0.47 -3.54 -13.93
N GLU A 162 -1.38 -2.66 -13.51
CA GLU A 162 -1.28 -1.89 -12.27
C GLU A 162 -1.31 -2.80 -11.04
N SER A 163 -2.26 -3.73 -10.97
CA SER A 163 -2.36 -4.67 -9.84
C SER A 163 -1.15 -5.61 -9.79
N LYS A 164 -0.66 -6.06 -10.95
CA LYS A 164 0.61 -6.81 -11.05
C LYS A 164 1.79 -6.01 -10.53
N GLN A 165 1.88 -4.73 -10.88
CA GLN A 165 2.96 -3.87 -10.39
C GLN A 165 2.90 -3.69 -8.87
N ILE A 166 1.70 -3.58 -8.29
CA ILE A 166 1.53 -3.50 -6.84
C ILE A 166 2.03 -4.79 -6.17
N VAL A 167 1.57 -5.98 -6.59
CA VAL A 167 1.99 -7.26 -5.97
C VAL A 167 3.48 -7.55 -6.14
N GLU A 168 4.11 -7.01 -7.19
CA GLU A 168 5.55 -7.17 -7.41
C GLU A 168 6.42 -6.24 -6.56
N ARG A 169 5.85 -5.17 -6.00
CA ARG A 169 6.57 -4.08 -5.31
C ARG A 169 6.12 -3.84 -3.87
N MET A 170 5.10 -4.55 -3.42
CA MET A 170 4.58 -4.43 -2.06
C MET A 170 4.27 -5.80 -1.49
N GLU A 171 4.69 -6.06 -0.25
CA GLU A 171 4.32 -7.28 0.48
C GLU A 171 2.81 -7.40 0.67
N GLU A 172 2.30 -8.63 0.71
CA GLU A 172 0.92 -8.89 1.13
C GLU A 172 0.77 -8.85 2.65
N GLY A 173 -0.47 -8.70 3.11
CA GLY A 173 -0.80 -8.71 4.53
C GLY A 173 -1.98 -7.81 4.82
N TYR A 174 -1.94 -7.10 5.94
CA TYR A 174 -2.97 -6.13 6.28
C TYR A 174 -2.38 -4.91 6.99
N ILE A 175 -3.08 -3.79 6.88
CA ILE A 175 -2.85 -2.62 7.73
C ILE A 175 -4.07 -2.40 8.62
N THR A 176 -3.82 -1.99 9.86
CA THR A 176 -4.88 -1.54 10.78
C THR A 176 -4.94 -0.03 10.74
N VAL A 177 -6.08 0.48 10.30
CA VAL A 177 -6.40 1.90 10.26
C VAL A 177 -7.16 2.27 11.52
N LEU A 178 -6.68 3.27 12.25
CA LEU A 178 -7.36 3.84 13.39
C LEU A 178 -8.21 5.02 12.95
N ILE A 179 -9.54 4.84 12.93
CA ILE A 179 -10.49 5.93 12.72
C ILE A 179 -10.85 6.52 14.09
N LYS A 180 -10.32 7.70 14.40
CA LYS A 180 -10.53 8.33 15.72
C LYS A 180 -12.00 8.62 15.98
N SER A 181 -12.75 9.07 14.98
CA SER A 181 -14.18 9.33 15.07
C SER A 181 -14.93 8.79 13.85
N LEU A 182 -15.70 7.72 14.02
CA LEU A 182 -16.64 7.22 13.01
C LEU A 182 -18.05 7.69 13.37
N ILE A 183 -18.61 8.58 12.56
CA ILE A 183 -19.93 9.15 12.77
C ILE A 183 -20.90 8.56 11.74
N ILE A 184 -21.94 7.90 12.26
CA ILE A 184 -23.00 7.27 11.47
C ILE A 184 -24.30 8.00 11.76
N THR A 185 -24.80 8.74 10.78
CA THR A 185 -26.10 9.42 10.89
C THR A 185 -27.20 8.50 10.39
N GLN A 186 -28.02 7.97 11.30
CA GLN A 186 -29.23 7.24 10.97
C GLN A 186 -30.33 8.22 10.53
N LYS A 187 -30.91 7.97 9.36
CA LYS A 187 -31.94 8.81 8.72
C LYS A 187 -33.18 8.02 8.31
#